data_AF-A0A060WWL4-F1
#
_entry.id   AF-A0A060WWL4-F1
#
_cell.length_a   1.000
_cell.length_b   1.000
_cell.length_c   1.000
_cell.angle_alpha   90.00
_cell.angle_beta   90.00
_cell.angle_gamma   90.00
#
_symmetry.space_group_name_H-M   'P 1'
#
loop_
_entity.id
_entity.type
_entity.pdbx_description
1 polymer ?
#
loop_
_entity_poly.entity_id
_entity_poly.type
_entity_poly.pdbx_seq_one_letter_code
_entity_poly.pdbx_strand_id
1 'polypeptide(L)'
;MNFDSLITLFLLTLLYLSAVKSAHIPKEGGRSAHDGVISFMEVYNKSLCQPRELLVEILQEYPEEVEHIFIPSCVVLTRCAGCCNDEMLQCTPTSTHNVTMEVRD
;
A
#
# COMPACT_ATOMS: atom_id res chain seq x y z
N MET A 1 49.92 21.57 -23.15
CA MET A 1 48.61 20.99 -22.77
C MET A 1 47.64 21.43 -23.83
N ASN A 2 47.36 20.55 -24.79
CA ASN A 2 46.73 20.92 -26.05
C ASN A 2 45.25 21.24 -25.82
N PHE A 3 44.85 22.42 -26.24
CA PHE A 3 43.48 22.94 -26.16
C PHE A 3 42.47 21.95 -26.75
N ASP A 4 42.85 21.23 -27.80
CA ASP A 4 42.05 20.16 -28.43
C ASP A 4 41.77 18.98 -27.49
N SER A 5 42.72 18.66 -26.60
CA SER A 5 42.56 17.61 -25.59
C SER A 5 41.55 18.02 -24.50
N LEU A 6 41.51 19.31 -24.17
CA LEU A 6 40.55 19.85 -23.22
C LEU A 6 39.12 19.86 -23.80
N ILE A 7 39.00 20.24 -25.08
CA ILE A 7 37.73 20.25 -25.81
C ILE A 7 37.16 18.83 -25.92
N THR A 8 37.99 17.87 -26.31
CA THR A 8 37.56 16.47 -26.43
C THR A 8 37.11 15.89 -25.10
N LEU A 9 37.82 16.17 -24.00
CA LEU A 9 37.41 15.73 -22.67
C LEU A 9 36.06 16.34 -22.25
N PHE A 10 35.84 17.63 -22.56
CA PHE A 10 34.59 18.33 -22.26
C PHE A 10 33.41 17.81 -23.09
N LEU A 11 33.63 17.47 -24.37
CA LEU A 11 32.59 16.87 -25.21
C LEU A 11 32.20 15.47 -24.73
N LEU A 12 33.17 14.68 -24.28
CA LEU A 12 32.92 13.34 -23.72
C LEU A 12 32.13 13.41 -22.40
N THR A 13 32.43 14.36 -21.53
CA THR A 13 31.69 14.53 -20.27
C THR A 13 30.26 15.00 -20.51
N LEU A 14 30.04 15.90 -21.47
CA LEU A 14 28.69 16.32 -21.87
C LEU A 14 27.87 15.16 -22.47
N LEU A 15 28.49 14.35 -23.35
CA LEU A 15 27.86 13.15 -23.90
C LEU A 15 27.49 12.15 -22.80
N TYR A 16 28.38 11.90 -21.85
CA TYR A 16 28.11 11.03 -20.71
C TYR A 16 26.96 11.56 -19.83
N LEU A 17 26.94 12.86 -19.55
CA LEU A 17 25.87 13.49 -18.78
C LEU A 17 24.51 13.44 -19.50
N SER A 18 24.50 13.54 -20.84
CA SER A 18 23.29 13.39 -21.65
C SER A 18 22.77 11.95 -21.64
N ALA A 19 23.66 10.94 -21.65
CA ALA A 19 23.27 9.54 -21.54
C ALA A 19 22.74 9.20 -20.15
N VAL A 20 23.33 9.76 -19.09
CA VAL A 20 22.85 9.57 -17.70
C VAL A 20 21.49 10.21 -17.49
N LYS A 21 21.21 11.38 -18.10
CA LYS A 21 19.90 12.05 -17.98
C LYS A 21 18.78 11.32 -18.73
N SER A 22 19.10 10.47 -19.71
CA SER A 22 18.13 9.57 -20.37
C SER A 22 17.70 8.37 -19.51
N ALA A 23 18.23 8.20 -18.29
CA ALA A 23 17.72 7.19 -17.34
C ALA A 23 16.48 7.66 -16.54
N HIS A 24 16.08 8.93 -16.65
CA HIS A 24 14.79 9.38 -16.12
C HIS A 24 13.72 9.16 -17.19
N ILE A 25 13.21 7.93 -17.27
CA ILE A 25 11.99 7.63 -18.03
C ILE A 25 10.85 8.40 -17.35
N PRO A 26 10.27 9.45 -17.96
CA PRO A 26 8.97 9.91 -17.53
C PRO A 26 8.03 8.77 -17.93
N LYS A 27 7.38 8.12 -16.94
CA LYS A 27 6.21 7.29 -17.25
C LYS A 27 5.09 8.23 -17.68
N GLU A 28 5.17 8.70 -18.92
CA GLU A 28 4.06 9.32 -19.61
C GLU A 28 3.09 8.19 -19.94
N GLY A 29 1.90 8.28 -19.35
CA GLY A 29 0.85 7.27 -19.39
C GLY A 29 0.39 6.99 -20.82
N GLY A 30 1.06 6.05 -21.48
CA GLY A 30 0.56 5.40 -22.67
C GLY A 30 -0.57 4.45 -22.28
N ARG A 31 -1.81 4.93 -22.37
CA ARG A 31 -3.02 4.09 -22.35
C ARG A 31 -2.95 3.14 -23.54
N SER A 32 -2.54 1.90 -23.30
CA SER A 32 -2.55 0.84 -24.30
C SER A 32 -3.07 -0.45 -23.65
N ALA A 33 -4.32 -0.79 -23.97
CA ALA A 33 -4.96 -2.12 -23.91
C ALA A 33 -4.80 -3.02 -22.65
N HIS A 34 -4.37 -2.50 -21.50
CA HIS A 34 -4.28 -3.18 -20.19
C HIS A 34 -5.10 -2.44 -19.10
N ASP A 35 -6.21 -1.80 -19.49
CA ASP A 35 -6.93 -0.71 -18.80
C ASP A 35 -7.57 -1.04 -17.42
N GLY A 36 -7.21 -2.17 -16.80
CA GLY A 36 -7.70 -2.55 -15.47
C GLY A 36 -6.82 -3.54 -14.71
N VAL A 37 -5.61 -3.85 -15.22
CA VAL A 37 -4.70 -4.77 -14.51
C VAL A 37 -3.90 -3.98 -13.48
N ILE A 38 -4.17 -4.24 -12.21
CA ILE A 38 -3.40 -3.71 -11.08
C ILE A 38 -2.00 -4.34 -11.11
N SER A 39 -0.96 -3.52 -11.08
CA SER A 39 0.42 -4.03 -11.13
C SER A 39 0.74 -4.88 -9.91
N PHE A 40 1.64 -5.86 -10.05
CA PHE A 40 2.06 -6.71 -8.92
C PHE A 40 2.50 -5.89 -7.70
N MET A 41 3.34 -4.87 -7.90
CA MET A 41 3.82 -4.03 -6.80
C MET A 41 2.69 -3.25 -6.14
N GLU A 42 1.66 -2.86 -6.89
CA GLU A 42 0.49 -2.22 -6.32
C GLU A 42 -0.36 -3.19 -5.50
N VAL A 43 -0.61 -4.41 -5.99
CA VAL A 43 -1.30 -5.46 -5.23
C VAL A 43 -0.54 -5.76 -3.93
N TYR A 44 0.76 -6.03 -4.04
CA TYR A 44 1.64 -6.36 -2.93
C TYR A 44 1.64 -5.26 -1.85
N ASN A 45 1.85 -4.00 -2.24
CA ASN A 45 1.86 -2.89 -1.29
C ASN A 45 0.48 -2.67 -0.66
N LYS A 46 -0.60 -2.81 -1.44
CA LYS A 46 -1.97 -2.68 -0.93
C LYS A 46 -2.38 -3.83 -0.04
N SER A 47 -1.74 -5.00 -0.11
CA SER A 47 -2.07 -6.18 0.68
C SER A 47 -1.23 -6.36 1.95
N LEU A 48 -0.17 -5.56 2.16
CA LEU A 48 0.68 -5.66 3.37
C LEU A 48 -0.13 -5.60 4.68
N CYS A 49 0.31 -6.36 5.68
CA CYS A 49 -0.25 -6.32 7.04
C CYS A 49 -0.21 -4.90 7.63
N GLN A 50 -1.38 -4.32 7.87
CA GLN A 50 -1.54 -2.99 8.48
C GLN A 50 -2.93 -2.84 9.15
N PRO A 51 -3.14 -1.81 10.00
CA PRO A 51 -4.48 -1.47 10.50
C PRO A 51 -5.41 -1.08 9.34
N ARG A 52 -6.60 -1.68 9.27
CA ARG A 52 -7.61 -1.46 8.23
C ARG A 52 -9.01 -1.40 8.84
N GLU A 53 -9.88 -0.64 8.22
CA GLU A 53 -11.31 -0.65 8.54
C GLU A 53 -11.94 -1.96 8.06
N LEU A 54 -12.55 -2.69 8.99
CA LEU A 54 -13.30 -3.92 8.72
C LEU A 54 -14.69 -3.81 9.33
N LEU A 55 -15.68 -4.39 8.66
CA LEU A 55 -17.00 -4.61 9.24
C LEU A 55 -16.90 -5.81 10.19
N VAL A 56 -17.28 -5.58 11.45
CA VAL A 56 -17.26 -6.59 12.50
C VAL A 56 -18.69 -6.76 13.01
N GLU A 57 -19.19 -7.99 13.01
CA GLU A 57 -20.51 -8.32 13.55
C GLU A 57 -20.50 -8.20 15.08
N ILE A 58 -21.48 -7.51 15.65
CA ILE A 58 -21.53 -7.25 17.10
C ILE A 58 -21.72 -8.56 17.87
N LEU A 59 -22.59 -9.45 17.38
CA LEU A 59 -22.85 -10.75 18.01
C LEU A 59 -21.64 -11.70 18.00
N GLN A 60 -20.69 -11.51 17.08
CA GLN A 60 -19.46 -12.30 17.07
C GLN A 60 -18.50 -11.86 18.17
N GLU A 61 -18.50 -10.57 18.50
CA GLU A 61 -17.65 -9.99 19.57
C GLU A 61 -18.28 -10.16 20.95
N TYR A 62 -19.61 -10.18 21.03
CA TYR A 62 -20.40 -10.35 22.26
C TYR A 62 -21.39 -11.53 22.14
N PRO A 63 -20.89 -12.79 22.04
CA PRO A 63 -21.74 -13.96 21.86
C PRO A 63 -22.69 -14.25 23.04
N GLU A 64 -22.44 -13.67 24.21
CA GLU A 64 -23.28 -13.74 25.40
C GLU A 64 -24.57 -12.91 25.30
N GLU A 65 -24.61 -11.89 24.43
CA GLU A 65 -25.76 -11.00 24.22
C GLU A 65 -26.78 -11.65 23.27
N VAL A 66 -27.40 -12.75 23.70
CA VAL A 66 -28.30 -13.56 22.85
C VAL A 66 -29.71 -12.98 22.71
N GLU A 67 -30.09 -12.02 23.56
CA GLU A 67 -31.45 -11.46 23.59
C GLU A 67 -31.59 -10.12 22.84
N HIS A 68 -30.49 -9.54 22.35
CA HIS A 68 -30.47 -8.22 21.74
C HIS A 68 -30.32 -8.27 20.21
N ILE A 69 -31.06 -7.40 19.50
CA ILE A 69 -30.92 -7.23 18.05
C ILE A 69 -30.29 -5.87 17.80
N PHE A 70 -28.98 -5.88 17.59
CA PHE A 70 -28.26 -4.63 17.34
C PHE A 70 -28.59 -4.02 15.96
N ILE A 71 -28.87 -2.71 15.96
CA ILE A 71 -29.07 -1.87 14.78
C ILE A 71 -28.02 -0.74 14.84
N PRO A 72 -27.00 -0.75 13.96
CA PRO A 72 -26.69 -1.78 12.95
C PRO A 72 -26.20 -3.09 13.57
N SER A 73 -26.29 -4.20 12.84
CA SER A 73 -25.79 -5.52 13.30
C SER A 73 -24.27 -5.66 13.22
N CYS A 74 -23.61 -4.74 12.50
CA CYS A 74 -22.16 -4.67 12.36
C CYS A 74 -21.67 -3.23 12.46
N VAL A 75 -20.43 -3.06 12.93
CA VAL A 75 -19.76 -1.77 13.07
C VAL A 75 -18.42 -1.78 12.34
N VAL A 76 -17.94 -0.60 11.96
CA VAL A 76 -16.62 -0.44 11.32
C VAL A 76 -15.57 -0.29 12.41
N LEU A 77 -14.65 -1.24 12.52
CA LEU A 77 -13.51 -1.18 13.44
C LEU A 77 -12.19 -1.19 12.70
N THR A 78 -11.17 -0.57 13.30
CA THR A 78 -9.79 -0.70 12.83
C THR A 78 -9.18 -1.98 13.39
N ARG A 79 -8.85 -2.94 12.53
CA ARG A 79 -8.22 -4.22 12.88
C ARG A 79 -6.99 -4.47 12.01
N CYS A 80 -6.03 -5.24 12.50
CA CYS A 80 -4.89 -5.65 11.69
C CYS A 80 -5.35 -6.64 10.61
N ALA A 81 -5.09 -6.31 9.35
CA ALA A 81 -5.42 -7.17 8.22
C ALA A 81 -4.44 -6.98 7.05
N GLY A 82 -4.34 -8.01 6.22
CA GLY A 82 -3.37 -8.11 5.12
C GLY A 82 -2.57 -9.40 5.20
N CYS A 83 -1.56 -9.51 4.36
CA CYS A 83 -0.66 -10.65 4.28
C CYS A 83 0.74 -10.29 4.78
N CYS A 84 1.42 -11.29 5.34
CA CYS A 84 2.86 -11.30 5.54
C CYS A 84 3.55 -11.92 4.31
N ASN A 85 4.83 -11.65 4.13
CA ASN A 85 5.61 -12.25 3.04
C ASN A 85 6.02 -13.70 3.29
N ASP A 86 6.01 -14.09 4.55
CA ASP A 86 6.38 -15.41 5.03
C ASP A 86 5.15 -16.03 5.69
N GLU A 87 4.82 -17.25 5.28
CA GLU A 87 3.69 -18.04 5.76
C GLU A 87 3.84 -18.49 7.22
N MET A 88 5.07 -18.49 7.75
CA MET A 88 5.33 -18.68 9.18
C MET A 88 4.98 -17.44 10.03
N LEU A 89 4.67 -16.30 9.40
CA LEU A 89 4.28 -15.08 10.11
C LEU A 89 2.77 -14.85 10.07
N GLN A 90 2.23 -14.39 11.19
CA GLN A 90 0.82 -14.00 11.32
C GLN A 90 0.70 -12.48 11.50
N CYS A 91 -0.27 -11.87 10.82
CA CYS A 91 -0.58 -10.45 10.99
C CYS A 91 -1.34 -10.23 12.31
N THR A 92 -0.65 -9.74 13.34
CA THR A 92 -1.19 -9.53 14.68
C THR A 92 -0.97 -8.09 15.17
N PRO A 93 -1.82 -7.56 16.06
CA PRO A 93 -1.68 -6.20 16.56
C PRO A 93 -0.51 -6.06 17.53
N THR A 94 0.24 -4.96 17.39
CA THR A 94 1.30 -4.57 18.35
C THR A 94 0.79 -3.68 19.48
N SER A 95 -0.35 -3.01 19.27
CA SER A 95 -1.03 -2.17 20.26
C SER A 95 -2.52 -2.11 19.92
N THR A 96 -3.37 -2.04 20.95
CA THR A 96 -4.83 -1.94 20.82
C THR A 96 -5.38 -0.88 21.77
N HIS A 97 -6.56 -0.35 21.43
CA HIS A 97 -7.34 0.52 22.29
C HIS A 97 -8.82 0.26 22.06
N ASN A 98 -9.64 0.56 23.07
CA ASN A 98 -11.09 0.40 22.98
C ASN A 98 -11.73 1.69 22.46
N VAL A 99 -12.83 1.53 21.73
CA VAL A 99 -13.68 2.62 21.25
C VAL A 99 -15.11 2.33 21.68
N THR A 100 -15.86 3.38 22.01
CA THR A 100 -17.27 3.27 22.39
C THR A 100 -18.11 3.82 21.24
N MET A 101 -19.08 3.02 20.79
CA MET A 101 -20.00 3.37 19.70
C MET A 101 -21.42 3.27 20.20
N GLU A 102 -22.29 4.15 19.71
CA GLU A 102 -23.72 4.08 19.99
C GLU A 102 -24.38 3.08 19.01
N VAL A 103 -25.10 2.11 19.56
CA VAL A 103 -25.91 1.14 18.82
C VAL A 103 -27.29 1.09 19.46
N ARG A 104 -28.31 0.74 18.68
CA ARG A 104 -29.66 0.46 19.21
C ARG A 104 -29.82 -1.04 19.36
N ASP A 105 -30.46 -1.49 20.43
CA ASP A 105 -30.68 -2.90 20.78
C ASP A 105 -32.15 -3.33 20.75
#